data_AF-A0A0C9WEG2-F1
#
_entry.id   AF-A0A0C9WEG2-F1
#
_cell.length_a   1.000
_cell.length_b   1.000
_cell.length_c   1.000
_cell.angle_alpha   90.00
_cell.angle_beta   90.00
_cell.angle_gamma   90.00
#
_symmetry.space_group_name_H-M   'P 1'
#
loop_
_entity.id
_entity.type
_entity.pdbx_description
1 polymer ?
#
loop_
_entity_poly.entity_id
_entity_poly.type
_entity_poly.pdbx_seq_one_letter_code
_entity_poly.pdbx_strand_id
1 'polypeptide(L)'
;MSSLAILAPQELQPSSAHPPVETTFDNVSTVDDAILAKLICSAVRTTYASQWLVPTIINGCEFFPCYDPLRLRHRGKVTGTIYFEGNLSFVKIELLSCSTQSSLHVEAMNYQILKKNTLSIPKVMAYGEDGDWAYLILEDVGSDLSVFQLPGNGLDMCWVAELTAAMVYLLCDIHATGHIHCDIKPGNICYDPYRPEPVTIVDLETLQPYPTAGKVPCGTPLWASYNALLGNPLSRRDDMHALAYTLVYLATGALPWDLQLPSCDLARLKEQTSAAELCCNLPAPCLSFVEHCLTLSFHQAPDYGFLFHCMGELCSLGI
;
A
#
# COMPACT_ATOMS: atom_id res chain seq x y z
N MET A 1 -23.75 -13.08 -17.19
CA MET A 1 -22.75 -13.34 -18.25
C MET A 1 -22.44 -12.03 -18.95
N SER A 2 -21.42 -11.32 -18.47
CA SER A 2 -20.82 -10.18 -19.16
C SER A 2 -19.31 -10.33 -19.00
N SER A 3 -18.68 -10.89 -20.02
CA SER A 3 -17.22 -11.01 -20.12
C SER A 3 -16.64 -9.61 -20.34
N LEU A 4 -15.78 -9.18 -19.42
CA LEU A 4 -14.91 -8.01 -19.62
C LEU A 4 -13.83 -8.41 -20.63
N ALA A 5 -13.88 -7.81 -21.81
CA ALA A 5 -12.86 -7.98 -22.84
C ALA A 5 -11.64 -7.12 -22.49
N ILE A 6 -10.50 -7.78 -22.26
CA ILE A 6 -9.21 -7.16 -21.98
C ILE A 6 -8.62 -6.70 -23.31
N LEU A 7 -8.47 -5.38 -23.51
CA LEU A 7 -7.72 -4.80 -24.62
C LEU A 7 -6.25 -4.66 -24.21
N ALA A 8 -5.35 -5.23 -25.00
CA ALA A 8 -3.90 -5.10 -24.82
C ALA A 8 -3.42 -3.66 -25.13
N PRO A 9 -2.43 -3.11 -24.39
CA PRO A 9 -1.95 -1.76 -24.63
C PRO A 9 -0.95 -1.67 -25.78
N GLN A 10 -1.06 -0.59 -26.58
CA GLN A 10 -0.09 -0.19 -27.61
C GLN A 10 1.20 0.35 -26.98
N GLU A 11 2.33 0.05 -27.63
CA GLU A 11 3.69 0.44 -27.23
C GLU A 11 3.84 1.98 -27.12
N LEU A 12 4.18 2.47 -25.92
CA LEU A 12 4.58 3.86 -25.66
C LEU A 12 6.10 3.95 -25.52
N GLN A 13 6.76 4.71 -26.40
CA GLN A 13 8.18 5.03 -26.28
C GLN A 13 8.42 6.19 -25.29
N PRO A 14 9.51 6.16 -24.49
CA PRO A 14 9.77 7.18 -23.48
C PRO A 14 10.30 8.49 -24.07
N SER A 15 9.61 9.60 -23.77
CA SER A 15 10.01 10.98 -24.10
C SER A 15 10.96 11.56 -23.05
N SER A 16 11.92 12.34 -23.53
CA SER A 16 13.04 12.97 -22.82
C SER A 16 12.67 13.99 -21.72
N ALA A 17 13.60 14.11 -20.77
CA ALA A 17 13.62 14.95 -19.57
C ALA A 17 13.01 16.37 -19.66
N HIS A 18 12.24 16.73 -18.64
CA HIS A 18 11.82 18.09 -18.32
C HIS A 18 12.42 18.58 -16.99
N PRO A 19 12.68 19.90 -16.84
CA PRO A 19 13.35 20.52 -15.69
C PRO A 19 12.39 20.63 -14.47
N PRO A 20 12.89 20.97 -13.26
CA PRO A 20 12.13 20.81 -12.02
C PRO A 20 10.90 21.73 -11.98
N VAL A 21 9.75 21.14 -11.66
CA VAL A 21 8.48 21.84 -11.48
C VAL A 21 8.41 22.33 -10.03
N GLU A 22 8.33 23.64 -9.83
CA GLU A 22 7.89 24.24 -8.57
C GLU A 22 6.42 23.84 -8.34
N THR A 23 6.19 22.87 -7.44
CA THR A 23 4.85 22.48 -7.01
C THR A 23 4.32 23.48 -6.00
N THR A 24 3.61 24.50 -6.50
CA THR A 24 2.67 25.25 -5.67
C THR A 24 1.45 24.35 -5.44
N PHE A 25 1.10 24.11 -4.18
CA PHE A 25 -0.23 23.61 -3.86
C PHE A 25 -1.21 24.65 -4.38
N ASP A 26 -2.17 24.24 -5.21
CA ASP A 26 -3.35 25.04 -5.48
C ASP A 26 -4.06 25.22 -4.13
N ASN A 27 -3.67 26.27 -3.39
CA ASN A 27 -4.29 26.71 -2.16
C ASN A 27 -5.66 27.28 -2.51
N VAL A 28 -6.63 26.37 -2.68
CA VAL A 28 -8.05 26.70 -2.56
C VAL A 28 -8.55 25.91 -1.37
N SER A 29 -8.22 26.39 -0.16
CA SER A 29 -8.88 25.90 1.04
C SER A 29 -10.35 26.29 0.97
N THR A 30 -11.21 25.31 0.79
CA THR A 30 -12.65 25.52 0.87
C THR A 30 -13.05 25.74 2.34
N VAL A 31 -14.23 26.31 2.56
CA VAL A 31 -14.78 26.47 3.93
C VAL A 31 -14.91 25.10 4.62
N ASP A 32 -15.16 24.05 3.84
CA ASP A 32 -15.33 22.68 4.30
C ASP A 32 -14.01 22.09 4.82
N ASP A 33 -12.87 22.40 4.17
CA ASP A 33 -11.54 21.96 4.60
C ASP A 33 -11.15 22.52 5.98
N ALA A 34 -11.48 23.79 6.24
CA ALA A 34 -11.20 24.45 7.52
C ALA A 34 -12.11 23.94 8.66
N ILE A 35 -13.34 23.53 8.32
CA ILE A 35 -14.27 22.89 9.27
C ILE A 35 -13.76 21.49 9.60
N LEU A 36 -13.41 20.70 8.59
CA LEU A 36 -12.90 19.34 8.73
C LEU A 36 -11.59 19.27 9.52
N ALA A 37 -10.68 20.23 9.31
CA ALA A 37 -9.47 20.39 10.11
C ALA A 37 -9.80 20.60 11.61
N LYS A 38 -10.65 21.58 11.93
CA LYS A 38 -11.06 21.86 13.34
C LYS A 38 -11.77 20.68 14.00
N LEU A 39 -12.53 19.92 13.22
CA LEU A 39 -13.27 18.73 13.65
C LEU A 39 -12.32 17.59 14.03
N ILE A 40 -11.33 17.30 13.19
CA ILE A 40 -10.28 16.31 13.47
C ILE A 40 -9.55 16.66 14.75
N CYS A 41 -9.17 17.92 14.91
CA CYS A 41 -8.45 18.39 16.09
C CYS A 41 -9.26 18.29 17.38
N SER A 42 -10.59 18.40 17.29
CA SER A 42 -11.47 18.13 18.42
C SER A 42 -11.57 16.62 18.71
N ALA A 43 -11.68 15.77 17.68
CA ALA A 43 -11.76 14.31 17.84
C ALA A 43 -10.50 13.74 18.47
N VAL A 44 -9.34 14.26 18.03
CA VAL A 44 -8.01 13.88 18.53
C VAL A 44 -7.82 14.31 19.98
N ARG A 45 -8.19 15.55 20.34
CA ARG A 45 -8.13 16.02 21.73
C ARG A 45 -9.02 15.18 22.66
N THR A 46 -10.25 14.87 22.23
CA THR A 46 -11.16 14.02 23.01
C THR A 46 -10.61 12.61 23.14
N THR A 47 -10.10 12.02 22.06
CA THR A 47 -9.51 10.66 22.02
C THR A 47 -8.27 10.53 22.90
N TYR A 48 -7.37 11.50 22.86
CA TYR A 48 -6.17 11.52 23.70
C TYR A 48 -6.53 11.70 25.18
N ALA A 49 -7.50 12.59 25.48
CA ALA A 49 -7.95 12.85 26.84
C ALA A 49 -8.72 11.67 27.46
N SER A 50 -9.45 10.91 26.65
CA SER A 50 -10.33 9.85 27.16
C SER A 50 -9.59 8.55 27.47
N GLN A 51 -8.36 8.29 26.99
CA GLN A 51 -7.70 6.96 27.00
C GLN A 51 -8.53 5.80 26.41
N TRP A 52 -9.73 6.10 25.89
CA TRP A 52 -10.72 5.18 25.34
C TRP A 52 -11.18 5.76 24.00
N LEU A 53 -10.83 5.08 22.91
CA LEU A 53 -11.26 5.38 21.53
C LEU A 53 -12.75 5.07 21.42
N VAL A 54 -13.62 6.06 21.51
CA VAL A 54 -15.07 5.90 21.31
C VAL A 54 -15.52 6.71 20.11
N PRO A 55 -16.53 6.23 19.34
CA PRO A 55 -17.17 7.03 18.31
C PRO A 55 -17.59 8.39 18.87
N THR A 56 -17.21 9.47 18.19
CA THR A 56 -17.40 10.83 18.69
C THR A 56 -18.08 11.68 17.63
N ILE A 57 -19.12 12.41 18.03
CA ILE A 57 -19.81 13.37 17.16
C ILE A 57 -19.30 14.77 17.48
N ILE A 58 -18.86 15.50 16.46
CA ILE A 58 -18.31 16.85 16.59
C ILE A 58 -18.91 17.70 15.49
N ASN A 59 -19.66 18.74 15.85
CA ASN A 59 -20.43 19.61 14.93
C ASN A 59 -21.12 18.87 13.76
N GLY A 60 -21.77 17.72 14.03
CA GLY A 60 -22.48 16.92 13.02
C GLY A 60 -21.63 15.95 12.20
N CYS A 61 -20.32 15.92 12.46
CA CYS A 61 -19.36 14.98 11.89
C CYS A 61 -19.17 13.81 12.85
N GLU A 62 -19.31 12.58 12.35
CA GLU A 62 -19.10 11.37 13.16
C GLU A 62 -17.70 10.81 12.89
N PHE A 63 -16.87 10.72 13.93
CA PHE A 63 -15.56 10.12 13.87
C PHE A 63 -15.59 8.73 14.50
N PHE A 64 -15.18 7.72 13.73
CA PHE A 64 -15.07 6.34 14.15
C PHE A 64 -13.59 5.95 14.19
N PRO A 65 -12.94 5.96 15.37
CA PRO A 65 -11.55 5.57 15.47
C PRO A 65 -11.37 4.08 15.12
N CYS A 66 -10.36 3.76 14.31
CA CYS A 66 -9.87 2.39 14.22
C CYS A 66 -9.26 2.01 15.57
N TYR A 67 -9.75 0.94 16.18
CA TYR A 67 -9.23 0.49 17.46
C TYR A 67 -7.86 -0.20 17.26
N ASP A 68 -6.78 0.57 17.32
CA ASP A 68 -5.41 0.07 17.45
C ASP A 68 -4.70 0.77 18.63
N PRO A 69 -4.85 0.24 19.86
CA PRO A 69 -4.24 0.83 21.05
C PRO A 69 -2.71 0.76 21.05
N LEU A 70 -2.08 -0.07 20.20
CA LEU A 70 -0.63 -0.19 20.11
C LEU A 70 -0.03 0.91 19.22
N ARG A 71 -0.64 1.22 18.07
CA ARG A 71 -0.20 2.34 17.20
C ARG A 71 -0.28 3.69 17.91
N LEU A 72 -1.35 3.90 18.69
CA LEU A 72 -1.58 5.14 19.44
C LEU A 72 -0.55 5.35 20.56
N ARG A 73 -0.19 4.28 21.29
CA ARG A 73 0.75 4.34 22.43
C ARG A 73 2.22 4.39 22.05
N HIS A 74 2.61 3.79 20.92
CA HIS A 74 4.02 3.63 20.55
C HIS A 74 4.51 4.58 19.47
N ARG A 75 3.62 5.09 18.59
CA ARG A 75 4.00 5.95 17.46
C ARG A 75 3.34 7.32 17.45
N GLY A 76 2.40 7.58 18.35
CA GLY A 76 1.62 8.83 18.35
C GLY A 76 0.73 8.98 17.12
N LYS A 77 0.42 7.88 16.41
CA LYS A 77 -0.44 7.87 15.22
C LYS A 77 -1.80 7.23 15.51
N VAL A 78 -2.85 7.83 14.98
CA VAL A 78 -4.24 7.35 15.06
C VAL A 78 -4.82 7.28 13.66
N THR A 79 -5.55 6.21 13.35
CA THR A 79 -6.34 6.13 12.12
C THR A 79 -7.81 5.95 12.45
N GLY A 80 -8.68 6.31 11.52
CA GLY A 80 -10.12 6.16 11.66
C GLY A 80 -10.86 6.54 10.40
N THR A 81 -12.19 6.51 10.48
CA THR A 81 -13.07 7.00 9.44
C THR A 81 -13.87 8.20 9.94
N ILE A 82 -14.15 9.13 9.03
CA ILE A 82 -14.95 10.32 9.26
C ILE A 82 -16.16 10.25 8.35
N TYR A 83 -17.35 10.44 8.92
CA TYR A 83 -18.58 10.64 8.16
C TYR A 83 -19.05 12.09 8.29
N PHE A 84 -19.10 12.80 7.17
CA PHE A 84 -19.52 14.20 7.11
C PHE A 84 -20.34 14.46 5.85
N GLU A 85 -21.53 15.05 6.02
CA GLU A 85 -22.45 15.43 4.92
C GLU A 85 -22.71 14.30 3.89
N GLY A 86 -22.82 13.06 4.36
CA GLY A 86 -23.07 11.92 3.48
C GLY A 86 -21.82 11.27 2.88
N ASN A 87 -20.65 11.85 3.11
CA ASN A 87 -19.38 11.37 2.59
C ASN A 87 -18.57 10.67 3.68
N LEU A 88 -18.07 9.47 3.37
CA LEU A 88 -17.13 8.73 4.20
C LEU A 88 -15.70 9.03 3.73
N SER A 89 -14.79 9.23 4.67
CA SER A 89 -13.37 9.48 4.41
C SER A 89 -12.49 8.76 5.41
N PHE A 90 -11.29 8.39 5.00
CA PHE A 90 -10.28 7.83 5.90
C PHE A 90 -9.39 8.95 6.45
N VAL A 91 -9.07 8.89 7.74
CA VAL A 91 -8.21 9.89 8.38
C VAL A 91 -7.02 9.22 9.07
N LYS A 92 -5.85 9.81 8.88
CA LYS A 92 -4.63 9.56 9.65
C LYS A 92 -4.30 10.81 10.45
N ILE A 93 -3.91 10.65 11.70
CA ILE A 93 -3.46 11.70 12.61
C ILE A 93 -2.13 11.29 13.23
N GLU A 94 -1.21 12.25 13.43
CA GLU A 94 0.11 12.05 14.03
C GLU A 94 0.44 13.16 15.04
N LEU A 95 0.99 12.82 16.21
CA LEU A 95 1.50 13.77 17.20
C LEU A 95 2.94 14.19 16.84
N LEU A 96 3.13 15.48 16.58
CA LEU A 96 4.38 16.11 16.16
C LEU A 96 5.46 16.15 17.26
N SER A 97 5.08 16.10 18.54
CA SER A 97 6.05 16.20 19.65
C SER A 97 7.10 15.08 19.67
N CYS A 98 6.95 14.05 18.85
CA CYS A 98 7.84 12.90 18.76
C CYS A 98 8.78 12.91 17.54
N SER A 99 8.72 13.92 16.64
CA SER A 99 9.55 13.95 15.43
C SER A 99 9.85 15.38 14.95
N THR A 100 10.92 15.54 14.16
CA THR A 100 11.32 16.84 13.57
C THR A 100 10.53 17.19 12.30
N GLN A 101 9.87 16.20 11.68
CA GLN A 101 9.05 16.35 10.48
C GLN A 101 7.94 15.29 10.49
N SER A 102 6.71 15.70 10.19
CA SER A 102 5.56 14.78 10.11
C SER A 102 5.75 13.77 8.98
N SER A 103 5.55 12.49 9.28
CA SER A 103 5.49 11.43 8.28
C SER A 103 4.21 11.53 7.42
N LEU A 104 3.13 12.11 7.95
CA LEU A 104 1.91 12.40 7.18
C LEU A 104 2.14 13.48 6.13
N HIS A 105 3.01 14.46 6.40
CA HIS A 105 3.41 15.42 5.38
C HIS A 105 4.11 14.71 4.21
N VAL A 106 5.07 13.81 4.50
CA VAL A 106 5.76 13.01 3.48
C VAL A 106 4.77 12.18 2.68
N GLU A 107 3.86 11.46 3.34
CA GLU A 107 2.84 10.66 2.68
C GLU A 107 1.92 11.52 1.78
N ALA A 108 1.47 12.68 2.25
CA ALA A 108 0.66 13.61 1.47
C ALA A 108 1.38 14.08 0.19
N MET A 109 2.70 14.35 0.27
CA MET A 109 3.49 14.70 -0.91
C MET A 109 3.60 13.54 -1.88
N ASN A 110 3.77 12.31 -1.38
CA ASN A 110 3.88 11.11 -2.21
C ASN A 110 2.61 10.84 -3.02
N TYR A 111 1.42 11.12 -2.48
CA TYR A 111 0.19 11.09 -3.28
C TYR A 111 0.20 12.09 -4.45
N GLN A 112 0.77 13.29 -4.27
CA GLN A 112 0.86 14.28 -5.35
C GLN A 112 1.82 13.84 -6.46
N ILE A 113 2.90 13.14 -6.10
CA ILE A 113 3.86 12.59 -7.06
C ILE A 113 3.15 11.60 -8.00
N LEU A 114 2.32 10.71 -7.45
CA LEU A 114 1.66 9.65 -8.21
C LEU A 114 0.36 10.06 -8.91
N LYS A 115 -0.31 11.13 -8.44
CA LYS A 115 -1.64 11.60 -8.90
C LYS A 115 -1.82 11.70 -10.42
N LYS A 116 -0.75 11.99 -11.17
CA LYS A 116 -0.84 12.18 -12.63
C LYS A 116 -0.81 10.86 -13.43
N ASN A 117 -0.24 9.80 -12.87
CA ASN A 117 0.17 8.62 -13.64
C ASN A 117 -0.29 7.29 -13.03
N THR A 118 -1.03 7.31 -11.91
CA THR A 118 -1.43 6.08 -11.21
C THR A 118 -2.94 6.09 -11.00
N LEU A 119 -3.63 5.11 -11.57
CA LEU A 119 -5.10 5.08 -11.64
C LEU A 119 -5.79 4.79 -10.30
N SER A 120 -5.20 3.95 -9.44
CA SER A 120 -5.85 3.52 -8.18
C SER A 120 -5.01 3.82 -6.94
N ILE A 121 -4.96 5.10 -6.58
CA ILE A 121 -4.52 5.62 -5.28
C ILE A 121 -5.63 6.50 -4.68
N PRO A 122 -5.80 6.56 -3.35
CA PRO A 122 -6.77 7.46 -2.73
C PRO A 122 -6.53 8.92 -3.09
N LYS A 123 -7.61 9.68 -3.32
CA LYS A 123 -7.51 11.14 -3.41
C LYS A 123 -7.19 11.72 -2.04
N VAL A 124 -6.20 12.60 -1.99
CA VAL A 124 -5.99 13.48 -0.84
C VAL A 124 -7.08 14.54 -0.83
N MET A 125 -7.93 14.48 0.20
CA MET A 125 -9.01 15.45 0.41
C MET A 125 -8.47 16.67 1.16
N ALA A 126 -7.72 16.44 2.23
CA ALA A 126 -7.04 17.51 2.96
C ALA A 126 -5.80 16.96 3.71
N TYR A 127 -4.85 17.84 3.99
CA TYR A 127 -3.76 17.58 4.92
C TYR A 127 -3.39 18.89 5.63
N GLY A 128 -2.86 18.80 6.84
CA GLY A 128 -2.41 19.99 7.56
C GLY A 128 -1.93 19.70 8.97
N GLU A 129 -1.65 20.77 9.70
CA GLU A 129 -1.21 20.74 11.09
C GLU A 129 -2.10 21.66 11.95
N ASP A 130 -2.37 21.26 13.19
CA ASP A 130 -3.03 22.09 14.21
C ASP A 130 -2.40 21.83 15.59
N GLY A 131 -1.73 22.84 16.13
CA GLY A 131 -0.94 22.70 17.34
C GLY A 131 0.13 21.62 17.16
N ASP A 132 0.14 20.63 18.04
CA ASP A 132 1.11 19.54 18.04
C ASP A 132 0.67 18.34 17.16
N TRP A 133 -0.32 18.50 16.28
CA TRP A 133 -0.87 17.38 15.51
C TRP A 133 -0.85 17.64 14.01
N ALA A 134 -0.44 16.63 13.24
CA ALA A 134 -0.64 16.57 11.80
C ALA A 134 -1.83 15.66 11.46
N TYR A 135 -2.51 15.95 10.35
CA TYR A 135 -3.59 15.11 9.81
C TYR A 135 -3.49 14.96 8.29
N LEU A 136 -3.98 13.82 7.81
CA LEU A 136 -4.15 13.49 6.40
C LEU A 136 -5.50 12.81 6.20
N ILE A 137 -6.31 13.38 5.30
CA ILE A 137 -7.65 12.89 4.96
C ILE A 137 -7.61 12.38 3.53
N LEU A 138 -8.02 11.13 3.40
CA LEU A 138 -8.04 10.40 2.15
C LEU A 138 -9.47 10.00 1.82
N GLU A 139 -9.74 9.88 0.52
CA GLU A 139 -10.90 9.15 0.03
C GLU A 139 -10.99 7.77 0.70
N ASP A 140 -12.20 7.37 1.09
CA ASP A 140 -12.44 6.00 1.56
C ASP A 140 -12.44 5.04 0.36
N VAL A 141 -11.60 4.00 0.43
CA VAL A 141 -11.35 3.05 -0.66
C VAL A 141 -11.64 1.60 -0.26
N GLY A 142 -12.43 1.42 0.81
CA GLY A 142 -12.79 0.12 1.34
C GLY A 142 -11.76 -0.49 2.30
N SER A 143 -11.95 -1.78 2.56
CA SER A 143 -11.18 -2.50 3.57
C SER A 143 -9.86 -3.01 3.01
N ASP A 144 -8.80 -2.99 3.82
CA ASP A 144 -7.54 -3.63 3.45
C ASP A 144 -7.66 -5.16 3.40
N LEU A 145 -6.82 -5.82 2.60
CA LEU A 145 -6.92 -7.26 2.38
C LEU A 145 -6.65 -8.10 3.63
N SER A 146 -6.06 -7.54 4.70
CA SER A 146 -5.80 -8.31 5.92
C SER A 146 -7.08 -8.72 6.64
N VAL A 147 -8.19 -8.02 6.46
CA VAL A 147 -9.48 -8.37 7.11
C VAL A 147 -10.15 -9.58 6.49
N PHE A 148 -9.80 -9.91 5.25
CA PHE A 148 -10.37 -11.05 4.53
C PHE A 148 -9.57 -12.33 4.76
N GLN A 149 -8.35 -12.23 5.31
CA GLN A 149 -7.50 -13.38 5.58
C GLN A 149 -7.70 -13.90 7.01
N LEU A 150 -8.10 -15.16 7.13
CA LEU A 150 -7.97 -15.90 8.39
C LEU A 150 -6.62 -16.63 8.42
N PRO A 151 -5.87 -16.59 9.54
CA PRO A 151 -4.60 -17.32 9.64
C PRO A 151 -4.76 -18.80 9.28
N GLY A 152 -3.91 -19.29 8.37
CA GLY A 152 -3.92 -20.69 7.94
C GLY A 152 -5.00 -21.07 6.91
N ASN A 153 -5.83 -20.11 6.48
CA ASN A 153 -6.77 -20.31 5.39
C ASN A 153 -6.41 -19.39 4.23
N GLY A 154 -6.28 -19.94 3.02
CA GLY A 154 -6.15 -19.19 1.79
C GLY A 154 -7.48 -18.61 1.32
N LEU A 155 -7.40 -17.64 0.41
CA LEU A 155 -8.54 -17.12 -0.35
C LEU A 155 -8.84 -18.00 -1.55
N ASP A 156 -10.01 -17.78 -2.15
CA ASP A 156 -10.38 -18.34 -3.45
C ASP A 156 -9.33 -17.99 -4.51
N MET A 157 -8.93 -18.97 -5.33
CA MET A 157 -7.79 -18.80 -6.24
C MET A 157 -8.10 -17.85 -7.40
N CYS A 158 -9.35 -17.81 -7.86
CA CYS A 158 -9.76 -16.82 -8.86
C CYS A 158 -9.65 -15.41 -8.27
N TRP A 159 -10.04 -15.23 -7.01
CA TRP A 159 -9.89 -13.93 -6.34
C TRP A 159 -8.41 -13.56 -6.11
N VAL A 160 -7.56 -14.50 -5.71
CA VAL A 160 -6.10 -14.30 -5.63
C VAL A 160 -5.54 -13.84 -6.98
N ALA A 161 -5.98 -14.46 -8.08
CA ALA A 161 -5.55 -14.09 -9.42
C ALA A 161 -5.98 -12.66 -9.80
N GLU A 162 -7.24 -12.29 -9.55
CA GLU A 162 -7.77 -10.96 -9.83
C GLU A 162 -7.06 -9.86 -9.02
N LEU A 163 -6.91 -10.08 -7.71
CA LEU A 163 -6.21 -9.16 -6.82
C LEU A 163 -4.75 -8.98 -7.24
N THR A 164 -4.05 -10.08 -7.55
CA THR A 164 -2.65 -10.01 -7.97
C THR A 164 -2.50 -9.33 -9.32
N ALA A 165 -3.37 -9.62 -10.29
CA ALA A 165 -3.35 -8.95 -11.59
C ALA A 165 -3.53 -7.43 -11.45
N ALA A 166 -4.48 -6.99 -10.61
CA ALA A 166 -4.65 -5.57 -10.31
C ALA A 166 -3.38 -4.97 -9.67
N MET A 167 -2.72 -5.67 -8.74
CA MET A 167 -1.47 -5.21 -8.14
C MET A 167 -0.31 -5.12 -9.13
N VAL A 168 -0.21 -6.04 -10.10
CA VAL A 168 0.79 -5.94 -11.18
C VAL A 168 0.56 -4.66 -11.99
N TYR A 169 -0.70 -4.32 -12.29
CA TYR A 169 -1.04 -3.07 -12.97
C TYR A 169 -0.57 -1.84 -12.19
N LEU A 170 -0.93 -1.78 -10.90
CA LEU A 170 -0.61 -0.64 -10.04
C LEU A 170 0.90 -0.47 -9.83
N LEU A 171 1.63 -1.57 -9.66
CA LEU A 171 3.09 -1.51 -9.58
C LEU A 171 3.72 -1.09 -10.90
N CYS A 172 3.17 -1.51 -12.05
CA CYS A 172 3.64 -1.02 -13.35
C CYS A 172 3.53 0.51 -13.43
N ASP A 173 2.36 1.06 -13.06
CA ASP A 173 2.12 2.51 -13.04
C ASP A 173 3.07 3.24 -12.07
N ILE A 174 3.21 2.75 -10.84
CA ILE A 174 4.12 3.34 -9.84
C ILE A 174 5.56 3.31 -10.35
N HIS A 175 6.01 2.17 -10.85
CA HIS A 175 7.36 2.00 -11.39
C HIS A 175 7.60 2.91 -12.59
N ALA A 176 6.59 3.16 -13.45
CA ALA A 176 6.71 4.10 -14.57
C ALA A 176 6.97 5.54 -14.13
N THR A 177 6.62 5.92 -12.89
CA THR A 177 6.96 7.23 -12.32
C THR A 177 8.39 7.34 -11.80
N GLY A 178 9.17 6.25 -11.82
CA GLY A 178 10.51 6.18 -11.24
C GLY A 178 10.53 5.93 -9.73
N HIS A 179 9.41 5.48 -9.15
CA HIS A 179 9.27 5.19 -7.72
C HIS A 179 8.96 3.72 -7.45
N ILE A 180 9.25 3.28 -6.23
CA ILE A 180 8.87 1.98 -5.64
C ILE A 180 8.13 2.24 -4.33
N HIS A 181 7.19 1.40 -3.98
CA HIS A 181 6.37 1.51 -2.78
C HIS A 181 7.12 1.11 -1.50
N CYS A 182 7.95 0.07 -1.54
CA CYS A 182 8.74 -0.47 -0.42
C CYS A 182 7.98 -1.18 0.73
N ASP A 183 6.64 -1.27 0.70
CA ASP A 183 5.86 -1.92 1.76
C ASP A 183 4.57 -2.58 1.23
N ILE A 184 4.70 -3.31 0.13
CA ILE A 184 3.60 -4.10 -0.46
C ILE A 184 3.21 -5.24 0.49
N LYS A 185 1.93 -5.25 0.87
CA LYS A 185 1.35 -6.23 1.80
C LYS A 185 -0.18 -6.18 1.79
N PRO A 186 -0.87 -7.22 2.29
CA PRO A 186 -2.33 -7.20 2.40
C PRO A 186 -2.89 -5.95 3.10
N GLY A 187 -2.26 -5.51 4.18
CA GLY A 187 -2.68 -4.31 4.93
C GLY A 187 -2.52 -2.96 4.21
N ASN A 188 -1.86 -2.93 3.04
CA ASN A 188 -1.68 -1.73 2.22
C ASN A 188 -2.37 -1.86 0.84
N ILE A 189 -3.23 -2.88 0.68
CA ILE A 189 -4.02 -3.13 -0.52
C ILE A 189 -5.48 -3.11 -0.07
N CYS A 190 -6.25 -2.13 -0.53
CA CYS A 190 -7.66 -2.00 -0.22
C CYS A 190 -8.53 -2.58 -1.34
N TYR A 191 -9.67 -3.14 -0.94
CA TYR A 191 -10.67 -3.70 -1.83
C TYR A 191 -12.06 -3.11 -1.54
N ASP A 192 -12.72 -2.62 -2.59
CA ASP A 192 -14.13 -2.24 -2.59
C ASP A 192 -14.80 -2.66 -3.91
N PRO A 193 -15.70 -3.67 -3.91
CA PRO A 193 -16.33 -4.16 -5.13
C PRO A 193 -17.30 -3.15 -5.78
N TYR A 194 -17.66 -2.07 -5.07
CA TYR A 194 -18.57 -1.04 -5.58
C TYR A 194 -17.84 0.09 -6.32
N ARG A 195 -16.50 0.14 -6.26
CA ARG A 195 -15.68 1.10 -7.00
C ARG A 195 -15.43 0.63 -8.44
N PRO A 196 -15.28 1.57 -9.40
CA PRO A 196 -14.87 1.21 -10.77
C PRO A 196 -13.52 0.50 -10.81
N GLU A 197 -12.55 1.01 -10.02
CA GLU A 197 -11.29 0.35 -9.73
C GLU A 197 -11.35 -0.28 -8.33
N PRO A 198 -11.66 -1.58 -8.21
CA PRO A 198 -11.97 -2.20 -6.93
C PRO A 198 -10.75 -2.43 -6.05
N VAL A 199 -9.54 -2.43 -6.63
CA VAL A 199 -8.28 -2.60 -5.89
C VAL A 199 -7.52 -1.28 -5.90
N THR A 200 -7.12 -0.85 -4.71
CA THR A 200 -6.40 0.42 -4.50
C THR A 200 -5.18 0.19 -3.62
N ILE A 201 -4.06 0.82 -3.95
CA ILE A 201 -2.85 0.80 -3.12
C ILE A 201 -2.85 2.01 -2.18
N VAL A 202 -2.52 1.78 -0.91
CA VAL A 202 -2.54 2.80 0.15
C VAL A 202 -1.24 2.80 0.94
N ASP A 203 -1.07 3.78 1.83
CA ASP A 203 0.09 3.90 2.73
C ASP A 203 1.41 4.19 2.01
N LEU A 204 1.46 5.34 1.33
CA LEU A 204 2.61 5.80 0.56
C LEU A 204 3.73 6.41 1.41
N GLU A 205 3.74 6.23 2.73
CA GLU A 205 4.77 6.77 3.64
C GLU A 205 6.18 6.29 3.26
N THR A 206 6.28 5.09 2.67
CA THR A 206 7.55 4.43 2.32
C THR A 206 7.92 4.54 0.84
N LEU A 207 7.17 5.30 0.04
CA LEU A 207 7.47 5.52 -1.38
C LEU A 207 8.89 6.12 -1.53
N GLN A 208 9.68 5.56 -2.45
CA GLN A 208 11.05 6.00 -2.72
C GLN A 208 11.34 6.07 -4.21
N PRO A 209 12.17 7.01 -4.68
CA PRO A 209 12.73 6.92 -6.03
C PRO A 209 13.60 5.66 -6.14
N TYR A 210 13.56 5.00 -7.30
CA TYR A 210 14.44 3.86 -7.57
C TYR A 210 15.44 4.15 -8.70
N PRO A 211 16.69 3.63 -8.59
CA PRO A 211 17.22 2.89 -7.44
C PRO A 211 17.39 3.79 -6.20
N THR A 212 17.19 3.23 -5.01
CA THR A 212 17.23 4.03 -3.78
C THR A 212 18.64 4.56 -3.51
N ALA A 213 18.73 5.80 -3.00
CA ALA A 213 19.99 6.46 -2.68
C ALA A 213 20.59 5.98 -1.33
N GLY A 214 20.75 4.66 -1.18
CA GLY A 214 21.28 4.02 0.02
C GLY A 214 20.23 3.24 0.81
N LYS A 215 20.50 3.07 2.11
CA LYS A 215 19.67 2.26 3.01
C LYS A 215 18.35 2.98 3.30
N VAL A 216 17.25 2.35 2.89
CA VAL A 216 15.89 2.78 3.19
C VAL A 216 15.32 1.97 4.37
N PRO A 217 14.25 2.44 5.04
CA PRO A 217 13.57 1.65 6.05
C PRO A 217 13.21 0.27 5.50
N CYS A 218 13.59 -0.78 6.23
CA CYS A 218 13.06 -2.10 5.96
C CYS A 218 11.55 -2.01 6.24
N GLY A 219 10.73 -2.16 5.20
CA GLY A 219 9.28 -2.31 5.34
C GLY A 219 8.93 -3.49 6.23
N THR A 220 7.71 -4.01 6.13
CA THR A 220 7.26 -5.09 7.01
C THR A 220 8.09 -6.37 6.78
N PRO A 221 8.88 -6.87 7.78
CA PRO A 221 9.87 -7.94 7.55
C PRO A 221 9.31 -9.24 6.95
N LEU A 222 8.04 -9.54 7.21
CA LEU A 222 7.36 -10.72 6.65
C LEU A 222 7.25 -10.64 5.11
N TRP A 223 7.12 -9.44 4.55
CA TRP A 223 6.92 -9.18 3.11
C TRP A 223 8.14 -8.55 2.44
N ALA A 224 9.03 -7.92 3.19
CA ALA A 224 10.22 -7.28 2.65
C ALA A 224 11.13 -8.28 1.91
N SER A 225 11.78 -7.83 0.84
CA SER A 225 12.82 -8.61 0.15
C SER A 225 14.02 -8.87 1.08
N TYR A 226 14.83 -9.86 0.74
CA TYR A 226 16.08 -10.09 1.45
C TYR A 226 17.05 -8.89 1.33
N ASN A 227 17.00 -8.13 0.23
CA ASN A 227 17.79 -6.89 0.08
C ASN A 227 17.38 -5.83 1.09
N ALA A 228 16.07 -5.64 1.30
CA ALA A 228 15.54 -4.69 2.28
C ALA A 228 15.94 -5.05 3.72
N LEU A 229 15.90 -6.35 4.06
CA LEU A 229 16.35 -6.84 5.37
C LEU A 229 17.85 -6.63 5.61
N LEU A 230 18.66 -6.72 4.55
CA LEU A 230 20.11 -6.45 4.61
C LEU A 230 20.44 -4.95 4.54
N GLY A 231 19.46 -4.09 4.26
CA GLY A 231 19.66 -2.66 4.07
C GLY A 231 20.41 -2.30 2.78
N ASN A 232 20.34 -3.16 1.77
CA ASN A 232 20.87 -2.90 0.44
C ASN A 232 20.00 -1.84 -0.28
N PRO A 233 20.54 -1.16 -1.32
CA PRO A 233 19.73 -0.36 -2.22
C PRO A 233 18.58 -1.18 -2.82
N LEU A 234 17.41 -0.57 -2.96
CA LEU A 234 16.20 -1.20 -3.49
C LEU A 234 15.87 -0.70 -4.89
N SER A 235 15.10 -1.51 -5.59
CA SER A 235 14.64 -1.28 -6.96
C SER A 235 13.27 -1.94 -7.17
N ARG A 236 12.73 -1.86 -8.39
CA ARG A 236 11.47 -2.51 -8.79
C ARG A 236 11.37 -3.97 -8.36
N ARG A 237 12.47 -4.74 -8.40
CA ARG A 237 12.46 -6.16 -8.01
C ARG A 237 12.01 -6.37 -6.56
N ASP A 238 12.26 -5.40 -5.69
CA ASP A 238 12.00 -5.52 -4.26
C ASP A 238 10.51 -5.37 -3.96
N ASP A 239 9.79 -4.52 -4.70
CA ASP A 239 8.33 -4.50 -4.71
C ASP A 239 7.76 -5.81 -5.30
N MET A 240 8.38 -6.36 -6.35
CA MET A 240 7.95 -7.63 -6.93
C MET A 240 8.19 -8.83 -6.02
N HIS A 241 9.26 -8.85 -5.22
CA HIS A 241 9.49 -9.83 -4.16
C HIS A 241 8.36 -9.77 -3.13
N ALA A 242 8.02 -8.56 -2.68
CA ALA A 242 6.94 -8.36 -1.72
C ALA A 242 5.56 -8.76 -2.29
N LEU A 243 5.30 -8.52 -3.58
CA LEU A 243 4.09 -8.99 -4.25
C LEU A 243 4.05 -10.52 -4.38
N ALA A 244 5.17 -11.18 -4.69
CA ALA A 244 5.24 -12.64 -4.74
C ALA A 244 4.92 -13.27 -3.38
N TYR A 245 5.50 -12.72 -2.30
CA TYR A 245 5.17 -13.15 -0.93
C TYR A 245 3.72 -12.87 -0.56
N THR A 246 3.17 -11.73 -1.00
CA THR A 246 1.75 -11.39 -0.80
C THR A 246 0.84 -12.38 -1.51
N LEU A 247 1.10 -12.75 -2.78
CA LEU A 247 0.32 -13.77 -3.50
C LEU A 247 0.33 -15.11 -2.77
N VAL A 248 1.51 -15.60 -2.35
CA VAL A 248 1.62 -16.89 -1.64
C VAL A 248 0.85 -16.83 -0.32
N TYR A 249 0.94 -15.71 0.38
CA TYR A 249 0.20 -15.52 1.62
C TYR A 249 -1.31 -15.47 1.40
N LEU A 250 -1.81 -14.76 0.39
CA LEU A 250 -3.24 -14.75 0.07
C LEU A 250 -3.73 -16.15 -0.32
N ALA A 251 -2.93 -16.91 -1.07
CA ALA A 251 -3.27 -18.26 -1.52
C ALA A 251 -3.24 -19.32 -0.41
N THR A 252 -2.45 -19.14 0.65
CA THR A 252 -2.20 -20.20 1.66
C THR A 252 -2.50 -19.79 3.10
N GLY A 253 -2.60 -18.50 3.37
CA GLY A 253 -2.70 -17.92 4.71
C GLY A 253 -1.40 -17.93 5.52
N ALA A 254 -0.26 -18.31 4.94
CA ALA A 254 1.02 -18.41 5.66
C ALA A 254 2.24 -18.15 4.75
N LEU A 255 3.37 -17.83 5.37
CA LEU A 255 4.70 -17.86 4.74
C LEU A 255 5.67 -18.64 5.63
N PRO A 256 6.69 -19.30 5.07
CA PRO A 256 7.59 -20.18 5.83
C PRO A 256 8.68 -19.41 6.61
N TRP A 257 8.46 -18.12 6.89
CA TRP A 257 9.44 -17.25 7.53
C TRP A 257 9.40 -17.39 9.05
N ASP A 258 10.57 -17.57 9.68
CA ASP A 258 10.71 -17.43 11.12
C ASP A 258 11.07 -15.98 11.47
N LEU A 259 10.08 -15.20 11.93
CA LEU A 259 10.26 -13.81 12.33
C LEU A 259 11.01 -13.63 13.66
N GLN A 260 11.34 -14.70 14.38
CA GLN A 260 12.21 -14.62 15.56
C GLN A 260 13.69 -14.57 15.18
N LEU A 261 14.02 -14.87 13.93
CA LEU A 261 15.40 -14.79 13.44
C LEU A 261 15.89 -13.33 13.37
N PRO A 262 17.19 -13.10 13.62
CA PRO A 262 17.82 -11.83 13.29
C PRO A 262 17.65 -11.49 11.79
N SER A 263 17.58 -10.21 11.45
CA SER A 263 17.32 -9.76 10.06
C SER A 263 18.26 -10.37 9.02
N CYS A 264 19.54 -10.56 9.36
CA CYS A 264 20.51 -11.20 8.45
C CYS A 264 20.21 -12.68 8.20
N ASP A 265 19.74 -13.42 9.20
CA ASP A 265 19.43 -14.84 9.07
C ASP A 265 18.07 -15.04 8.39
N LEU A 266 17.09 -14.17 8.67
CA LEU A 266 15.84 -14.12 7.91
C LEU A 266 16.10 -13.79 6.44
N ALA A 267 17.00 -12.85 6.13
CA ALA A 267 17.37 -12.52 4.76
C ALA A 267 17.98 -13.73 4.03
N ARG A 268 18.89 -14.47 4.68
CA ARG A 268 19.48 -15.69 4.13
C ARG A 268 18.43 -16.78 3.89
N LEU A 269 17.51 -16.97 4.83
CA LEU A 269 16.39 -17.91 4.65
C LEU A 269 15.57 -17.54 3.41
N LYS A 270 15.21 -16.26 3.26
CA LYS A 270 14.46 -15.78 2.09
C LYS A 270 15.24 -15.91 0.78
N GLU A 271 16.54 -15.66 0.80
CA GLU A 271 17.42 -15.78 -0.38
C GLU A 271 17.58 -17.26 -0.83
N GLN A 272 17.59 -18.20 0.11
CA GLN A 272 17.76 -19.63 -0.16
C GLN A 272 16.46 -20.36 -0.49
N THR A 273 15.32 -19.83 -0.05
CA THR A 273 14.01 -20.44 -0.30
C THR A 273 13.63 -20.24 -1.77
N SER A 274 13.48 -21.35 -2.49
CA SER A 274 13.11 -21.35 -3.91
C SER A 274 11.63 -21.02 -4.14
N ALA A 275 11.31 -20.57 -5.36
CA ALA A 275 9.91 -20.38 -5.78
C ALA A 275 9.09 -21.68 -5.68
N ALA A 276 9.72 -22.83 -5.97
CA ALA A 276 9.09 -24.15 -5.87
C ALA A 276 8.73 -24.53 -4.42
N GLU A 277 9.58 -24.19 -3.45
CA GLU A 277 9.28 -24.40 -2.03
C GLU A 277 8.15 -23.48 -1.55
N LEU A 278 8.15 -22.21 -1.97
CA LEU A 278 7.07 -21.27 -1.63
C LEU A 278 5.73 -21.65 -2.24
N CYS A 279 5.75 -22.14 -3.48
CA CYS A 279 4.55 -22.52 -4.22
C CYS A 279 4.21 -24.00 -4.09
N CYS A 280 4.68 -24.67 -3.04
CA CYS A 280 4.36 -26.06 -2.80
C CYS A 280 2.84 -26.25 -2.70
N ASN A 281 2.27 -27.08 -3.57
CA ASN A 281 0.83 -27.31 -3.73
C ASN A 281 0.02 -26.13 -4.32
N LEU A 282 0.68 -25.09 -4.85
CA LEU A 282 0.01 -24.07 -5.65
C LEU A 282 0.01 -24.44 -7.13
N PRO A 283 -0.96 -23.93 -7.92
CA PRO A 283 -1.00 -24.13 -9.37
C PRO A 283 0.26 -23.63 -10.08
N ALA A 284 0.59 -24.24 -11.23
CA ALA A 284 1.77 -23.89 -12.02
C ALA A 284 1.89 -22.38 -12.40
N PRO A 285 0.78 -21.65 -12.68
CA PRO A 285 0.88 -20.21 -12.92
C PRO A 285 1.38 -19.42 -11.70
N CYS A 286 1.08 -19.84 -10.46
CA CYS A 286 1.62 -19.23 -9.25
C CYS A 286 3.14 -19.41 -9.18
N LEU A 287 3.63 -20.62 -9.46
CA LEU A 287 5.07 -20.91 -9.49
C LEU A 287 5.78 -20.02 -10.53
N SER A 288 5.22 -19.94 -11.74
CA SER A 288 5.78 -19.14 -12.83
C SER A 288 5.83 -17.64 -12.48
N PHE A 289 4.77 -17.13 -11.85
CA PHE A 289 4.70 -15.76 -11.34
C PHE A 289 5.78 -15.50 -10.28
N VAL A 290 5.86 -16.36 -9.26
CA VAL A 290 6.78 -16.19 -8.13
C VAL A 290 8.23 -16.33 -8.60
N GLU A 291 8.54 -17.30 -9.45
CA GLU A 291 9.88 -17.49 -10.00
C GLU A 291 10.37 -16.27 -10.77
N HIS A 292 9.52 -15.69 -11.64
CA HIS A 292 9.85 -14.46 -12.33
C HIS A 292 10.17 -13.33 -11.37
N CYS A 293 9.30 -13.07 -10.38
CA CYS A 293 9.52 -12.02 -9.39
C CYS A 293 10.82 -12.21 -8.60
N LEU A 294 11.10 -13.44 -8.14
CA LEU A 294 12.25 -13.74 -7.28
C LEU A 294 13.60 -13.70 -8.03
N THR A 295 13.60 -13.95 -9.33
CA THR A 295 14.84 -14.02 -10.15
C THR A 295 15.26 -12.71 -10.81
N LEU A 296 14.47 -11.63 -10.65
CA LEU A 296 14.79 -10.32 -11.19
C LEU A 296 16.14 -9.77 -10.70
N SER A 297 16.98 -9.38 -11.65
CA SER A 297 18.20 -8.63 -11.33
C SER A 297 17.89 -7.17 -10.95
N PHE A 298 18.82 -6.50 -10.28
CA PHE A 298 18.60 -5.16 -9.68
C PHE A 298 18.12 -4.09 -10.67
N HIS A 299 18.62 -4.08 -11.91
CA HIS A 299 18.22 -3.08 -12.90
C HIS A 299 17.11 -3.57 -13.83
N GLN A 300 16.78 -4.87 -13.81
CA GLN A 300 15.83 -5.47 -14.72
C GLN A 300 14.42 -4.92 -14.48
N ALA A 301 13.76 -4.55 -15.57
CA ALA A 301 12.33 -4.27 -15.52
C ALA A 301 11.58 -5.60 -15.39
N PRO A 302 10.58 -5.70 -14.50
CA PRO A 302 9.67 -6.83 -14.50
C PRO A 302 8.96 -6.93 -15.85
N ASP A 303 8.85 -8.15 -16.40
CA ASP A 303 7.91 -8.42 -17.49
C ASP A 303 6.48 -8.46 -16.93
N TYR A 304 5.84 -7.29 -16.85
CA TYR A 304 4.47 -7.19 -16.34
C TYR A 304 3.48 -7.96 -17.21
N GLY A 305 3.70 -8.03 -18.53
CA GLY A 305 2.83 -8.74 -19.46
C GLY A 305 2.81 -10.24 -19.20
N PHE A 306 3.97 -10.83 -18.95
CA PHE A 306 4.09 -12.22 -18.51
C PHE A 306 3.36 -12.45 -17.16
N LEU A 307 3.55 -11.56 -16.19
CA LEU A 307 2.89 -11.66 -14.89
C LEU A 307 1.35 -11.61 -14.99
N PHE A 308 0.80 -10.75 -15.86
CA PHE A 308 -0.63 -10.73 -16.17
C PHE A 308 -1.10 -12.04 -16.80
N HIS A 309 -0.32 -12.59 -17.72
CA HIS A 309 -0.64 -13.85 -18.38
C HIS A 309 -0.76 -15.00 -17.37
N CYS A 310 0.19 -15.11 -16.43
CA CYS A 310 0.13 -16.08 -15.35
C CYS A 310 -1.17 -15.98 -14.53
N MET A 311 -1.61 -14.77 -14.20
CA MET A 311 -2.87 -14.58 -13.44
C MET A 311 -4.11 -14.90 -14.28
N GLY A 312 -4.09 -14.61 -15.58
CA GLY A 312 -5.16 -15.02 -16.51
C GLY A 312 -5.29 -16.54 -16.63
N GLU A 313 -4.16 -17.26 -16.71
CA GLU A 313 -4.13 -18.73 -16.67
C GLU A 313 -4.68 -19.27 -15.35
N LEU A 314 -4.24 -18.68 -14.21
CA LEU A 314 -4.70 -19.07 -12.88
C LEU A 314 -6.22 -18.96 -12.74
N CYS A 315 -6.79 -17.82 -13.15
CA CYS A 315 -8.24 -17.60 -13.12
C CYS A 315 -9.01 -18.59 -14.03
N SER A 316 -8.39 -19.02 -15.13
CA SER A 316 -9.01 -19.95 -16.09
C SER A 316 -9.08 -21.39 -15.59
N LEU A 317 -8.37 -21.73 -14.50
CA LEU A 317 -8.40 -23.08 -13.92
C LEU A 317 -9.72 -23.40 -13.20
N GLY A 318 -10.50 -22.39 -12.80
CA GLY A 318 -11.82 -22.57 -12.17
C GLY A 318 -11.76 -23.35 -10.84
N ILE A 319 -10.67 -23.18 -10.10
CA ILE A 319 -10.36 -23.84 -8.81
C ILE A 319 -10.51 -22.87 -7.64
#